data_AF-A0A0R3U8A2-F1
#
_entry.id   AF-A0A0R3U8A2-F1
#
_cell.length_a   1.000
_cell.length_b   1.000
_cell.length_c   1.000
_cell.angle_alpha   90.00
_cell.angle_beta   90.00
_cell.angle_gamma   90.00
#
_symmetry.space_group_name_H-M   'P 1'
#
loop_
_entity.id
_entity.type
_entity.pdbx_description
1 polymer ?
#
loop_
_entity_poly.entity_id
_entity_poly.type
_entity_poly.pdbx_seq_one_letter_code
_entity_poly.pdbx_strand_id
1 'polypeptide(L)'
;MSEFLGNLWQLTRRFLGEFASAFFANFPIMFRDPSRPYEPFVSSLIVGSAVHCSIFATFLISGAQINPMTTLAVVLSRRMSVLFVPLYLVAQLSGTLMALYVGYGLSPFLKNQTYLGMAMPGPGVSDKQAIISEIIITFFLELAIVGLLDELRAITYHYSNKFNAFLLLVMVFFWIDTIAVIALPYKAPISGACTNPARSMASVILNLSFKKQHIYLIGPPIGSALAVIVYETFLSEDASIVRLMAMFNFRKPFNRHMFYWTPEASGLPPQTQNANIYLDYFRISELSSTLSGKTDSDENDSFVVRSITPFSSTQDSNKSRFLLLKSHLNSDSEGQMPMPKTRKGKSEKSGGVFSKEEGDLSKNPPLSVDALQSDE
;
A
#
# COMPACT_ATOMS: atom_id res chain seq x y z
N MET A 1 34.63 -9.19 18.04
CA MET A 1 34.82 -8.03 17.14
C MET A 1 33.98 -8.16 15.85
N SER A 2 34.05 -9.28 15.12
CA SER A 2 33.28 -9.50 13.87
C SER A 2 31.76 -9.44 14.04
N GLU A 3 31.22 -10.07 15.08
CA GLU A 3 29.77 -10.07 15.37
C GLU A 3 29.25 -8.67 15.76
N PHE A 4 29.99 -7.96 16.62
CA PHE A 4 29.69 -6.58 16.98
C PHE A 4 29.66 -5.66 15.76
N LEU A 5 30.67 -5.74 14.89
CA LEU A 5 30.72 -4.97 13.64
C LEU A 5 29.58 -5.36 12.70
N GLY A 6 29.22 -6.64 12.62
CA GLY A 6 28.07 -7.11 11.86
C GLY A 6 26.76 -6.52 12.37
N ASN A 7 26.51 -6.56 13.68
CA ASN A 7 25.30 -6.00 14.29
C ASN A 7 25.24 -4.48 14.11
N LEU A 8 26.35 -3.79 14.32
CA LEU A 8 26.46 -2.35 14.08
C LEU A 8 26.16 -2.00 12.63
N TRP A 9 26.71 -2.75 11.67
CA TRP A 9 26.44 -2.56 10.25
C TRP A 9 24.95 -2.72 9.91
N GLN A 10 24.27 -3.72 10.50
CA GLN A 10 22.83 -3.88 10.28
C GLN A 10 22.01 -2.73 10.87
N LEU A 11 22.40 -2.20 12.04
CA LEU A 11 21.77 -1.01 12.61
C LEU A 11 21.96 0.21 11.69
N THR A 12 23.19 0.42 11.20
CA THR A 12 23.49 1.50 10.25
C THR A 12 22.68 1.36 8.97
N ARG A 13 22.57 0.15 8.41
CA ARG A 13 21.75 -0.11 7.23
C ARG A 13 20.28 0.24 7.47
N ARG A 14 19.71 -0.19 8.59
CA ARG A 14 18.31 0.14 8.97
C ARG A 14 18.12 1.64 9.09
N PHE A 15 19.04 2.33 9.77
CA PHE A 15 19.00 3.79 9.91
C PHE A 15 19.04 4.48 8.54
N LEU A 16 19.99 4.13 7.68
CA LEU A 16 20.13 4.73 6.36
C LEU A 16 18.96 4.41 5.42
N GLY A 17 18.44 3.18 5.48
CA GLY A 17 17.25 2.80 4.72
C GLY A 17 16.04 3.64 5.14
N GLU A 18 15.83 3.79 6.44
CA GLU A 18 14.72 4.56 6.97
C GLU A 18 14.87 6.07 6.71
N PHE A 19 16.08 6.62 6.89
CA PHE A 19 16.42 8.00 6.53
C PHE A 19 16.14 8.29 5.05
N ALA A 20 16.63 7.43 4.15
CA ALA A 20 16.44 7.60 2.72
C ALA A 20 14.95 7.48 2.33
N SER A 21 14.23 6.53 2.92
CA SER A 21 12.80 6.37 2.70
C SER A 21 12.00 7.61 3.15
N ALA A 22 12.33 8.16 4.33
CA ALA A 22 11.69 9.36 4.86
C ALA A 22 12.03 10.60 4.02
N PHE A 23 13.26 10.68 3.52
CA PHE A 23 13.67 11.72 2.58
C PHE A 23 12.83 11.67 1.29
N PHE A 24 12.83 10.53 0.59
CA PHE A 24 12.14 10.41 -0.70
C PHE A 24 10.63 10.60 -0.59
N ALA A 25 9.99 10.02 0.45
CA ALA A 25 8.56 10.15 0.65
C ALA A 25 8.10 11.59 0.92
N ASN A 26 8.93 12.39 1.60
CA ASN A 26 8.58 13.75 2.01
C ASN A 26 9.14 14.84 1.09
N PHE A 27 10.09 14.51 0.19
CA PHE A 27 10.69 15.46 -0.75
C PHE A 27 9.67 16.29 -1.56
N PRO A 28 8.54 15.71 -2.04
CA PRO A 28 7.58 16.47 -2.84
C PRO A 28 6.81 17.55 -2.07
N ILE A 29 6.81 17.55 -0.73
CA ILE A 29 5.97 18.44 0.10
C ILE A 29 6.18 19.91 -0.25
N MET A 30 7.42 20.31 -0.51
CA MET A 30 7.77 21.70 -0.81
C MET A 30 7.44 22.13 -2.24
N PHE A 31 7.12 21.20 -3.13
CA PHE A 31 6.84 21.49 -4.54
C PHE A 31 5.34 21.63 -4.84
N ARG A 32 4.50 21.64 -3.80
CA ARG A 32 3.06 21.84 -3.89
C ARG A 32 2.75 23.28 -4.34
N ASP A 33 1.92 23.41 -5.38
CA ASP A 33 1.48 24.71 -5.88
C ASP A 33 0.02 24.96 -5.48
N PRO A 34 -0.22 25.77 -4.43
CA PRO A 34 -1.57 25.98 -3.90
C PRO A 34 -2.47 26.76 -4.87
N SER A 35 -1.92 27.37 -5.93
CA SER A 35 -2.71 28.13 -6.91
C SER A 35 -3.44 27.24 -7.93
N ARG A 36 -3.05 25.96 -8.04
CA ARG A 36 -3.57 25.06 -9.07
C ARG A 36 -4.97 24.51 -8.72
N PRO A 37 -5.89 24.47 -9.69
CA PRO A 37 -7.12 23.72 -9.52
C PRO A 37 -6.81 22.23 -9.35
N TYR A 38 -7.58 21.55 -8.49
CA TYR A 38 -7.42 20.12 -8.19
C TYR A 38 -6.10 19.71 -7.53
N GLU A 39 -5.33 20.66 -6.99
CA GLU A 39 -4.06 20.33 -6.33
C GLU A 39 -4.16 19.22 -5.27
N PRO A 40 -5.23 19.11 -4.46
CA PRO A 40 -5.39 17.99 -3.56
C PRO A 40 -5.28 16.62 -4.23
N PHE A 41 -5.93 16.44 -5.38
CA PHE A 41 -5.90 15.19 -6.16
C PHE A 41 -4.48 14.89 -6.67
N VAL A 42 -3.81 15.90 -7.22
CA VAL A 42 -2.45 15.76 -7.77
C VAL A 42 -1.45 15.47 -6.66
N SER A 43 -1.55 16.19 -5.54
CA SER A 43 -0.77 15.96 -4.32
C SER A 43 -0.88 14.50 -3.84
N SER A 44 -2.07 13.91 -3.83
CA SER A 44 -2.26 12.52 -3.38
C SER A 44 -1.52 11.52 -4.24
N LEU A 45 -1.56 11.70 -5.56
CA LEU A 45 -0.85 10.84 -6.50
C LEU A 45 0.65 10.97 -6.33
N ILE A 46 1.15 12.19 -6.17
CA ILE A 46 2.59 12.44 -5.96
C ILE A 46 3.05 11.82 -4.64
N VAL A 47 2.36 12.08 -3.54
CA VAL A 47 2.72 11.57 -2.20
C VAL A 47 2.62 10.04 -2.18
N GLY A 48 1.52 9.47 -2.67
CA GLY A 48 1.35 8.02 -2.75
C GLY A 48 2.43 7.35 -3.60
N SER A 49 2.79 7.96 -4.74
CA SER A 49 3.89 7.48 -5.59
C SER A 49 5.25 7.59 -4.90
N ALA A 50 5.52 8.69 -4.20
CA ALA A 50 6.78 8.90 -3.47
C ALA A 50 6.95 7.89 -2.32
N VAL A 51 5.88 7.64 -1.55
CA VAL A 51 5.85 6.60 -0.51
C VAL A 51 6.08 5.22 -1.13
N HIS A 52 5.41 4.90 -2.25
CA HIS A 52 5.63 3.63 -2.92
C HIS A 52 7.07 3.46 -3.41
N CYS A 53 7.64 4.46 -4.07
CA CYS A 53 9.04 4.42 -4.52
C CYS A 53 9.99 4.22 -3.34
N SER A 54 9.72 4.87 -2.20
CA SER A 54 10.49 4.72 -0.97
C SER A 54 10.44 3.30 -0.44
N ILE A 55 9.24 2.71 -0.37
CA ILE A 55 9.03 1.31 0.00
C ILE A 55 9.77 0.39 -0.98
N PHE A 56 9.55 0.55 -2.29
CA PHE A 56 10.21 -0.27 -3.30
C PHE A 56 11.74 -0.27 -3.16
N ALA A 57 12.34 0.89 -2.89
CA ALA A 57 13.79 1.04 -2.77
C ALA A 57 14.36 0.51 -1.44
N THR A 58 13.64 0.65 -0.33
CA THR A 58 14.24 0.51 1.02
C THR A 58 13.57 -0.53 1.93
N PHE A 59 12.45 -1.13 1.50
CA PHE A 59 11.68 -2.07 2.33
C PHE A 59 12.49 -3.26 2.84
N LEU A 60 13.37 -3.84 2.02
CA LEU A 60 14.22 -4.97 2.45
C LEU A 60 15.31 -4.58 3.46
N ILE A 61 15.55 -3.28 3.65
CA ILE A 61 16.59 -2.76 4.53
C ILE A 61 16.00 -2.34 5.89
N SER A 62 14.94 -1.54 5.89
CA SER A 62 14.29 -1.00 7.11
C SER A 62 12.80 -1.31 7.21
N GLY A 63 12.18 -1.93 6.22
CA GLY A 63 10.72 -2.00 6.12
C GLY A 63 10.07 -0.68 5.67
N ALA A 64 10.87 0.38 5.43
CA ALA A 64 10.41 1.68 4.90
C ALA A 64 9.20 2.23 5.66
N GLN A 65 9.30 2.33 6.98
CA GLN A 65 8.14 2.69 7.81
C GLN A 65 7.76 4.15 7.62
N ILE A 66 8.76 5.03 7.43
CA ILE A 66 8.69 6.46 7.06
C ILE A 66 8.01 7.35 8.12
N ASN A 67 7.18 6.76 8.96
CA ASN A 67 6.22 7.39 9.83
C ASN A 67 6.31 6.77 11.23
N PRO A 68 6.45 7.59 12.29
CA PRO A 68 6.34 7.13 13.67
C PRO A 68 5.07 6.32 13.98
N MET A 69 3.97 6.55 13.27
CA MET A 69 2.71 5.81 13.46
C MET A 69 2.76 4.41 12.88
N THR A 70 3.42 4.23 11.74
CA THR A 70 3.75 2.91 11.20
C THR A 70 4.67 2.16 12.17
N THR A 71 5.67 2.86 12.73
CA THR A 71 6.55 2.31 13.75
C THR A 71 5.79 1.87 14.99
N LEU A 72 4.85 2.69 15.47
CA LEU A 72 3.96 2.34 16.57
C LEU A 72 3.12 1.11 16.22
N ALA A 73 2.48 1.08 15.05
CA ALA A 73 1.64 -0.05 14.62
C ALA A 73 2.44 -1.35 14.56
N VAL A 74 3.62 -1.33 13.93
CA VAL A 74 4.52 -2.48 13.81
C VAL A 74 4.98 -2.99 15.18
N VAL A 75 5.22 -2.10 16.15
CA VAL A 75 5.60 -2.46 17.53
C VAL A 75 4.42 -3.00 18.33
N LEU A 76 3.25 -2.36 18.25
CA LEU A 76 2.02 -2.83 18.90
C LEU A 76 1.63 -4.21 18.37
N SER A 77 1.79 -4.40 17.06
CA SER A 77 1.68 -5.69 16.41
C SER A 77 2.86 -6.62 16.69
N ARG A 78 3.82 -6.35 17.59
CA ARG A 78 4.93 -7.28 17.94
C ARG A 78 5.79 -7.73 16.73
N ARG A 79 5.83 -6.96 15.64
CA ARG A 79 6.65 -7.23 14.44
C ARG A 79 8.07 -6.68 14.56
N MET A 80 8.25 -5.69 15.43
CA MET A 80 9.54 -5.07 15.72
C MET A 80 9.70 -4.88 17.23
N SER A 81 10.91 -5.13 17.73
CA SER A 81 11.27 -4.84 19.11
C SER A 81 11.23 -3.33 19.37
N VAL A 82 10.68 -2.94 20.52
CA VAL A 82 10.64 -1.53 20.98
C VAL A 82 12.03 -0.88 21.05
N LEU A 83 13.09 -1.69 21.21
CA LEU A 83 14.47 -1.21 21.25
C LEU A 83 14.91 -0.51 19.95
N PHE A 84 14.29 -0.83 18.81
CA PHE A 84 14.60 -0.18 17.53
C PHE A 84 13.87 1.17 17.36
N VAL A 85 12.85 1.47 18.16
CA VAL A 85 12.01 2.66 18.00
C VAL A 85 12.84 3.96 17.97
N PRO A 86 13.78 4.21 18.91
CA PRO A 86 14.56 5.45 18.88
C PRO A 86 15.36 5.63 17.59
N LEU A 87 15.90 4.54 17.04
CA LEU A 87 16.66 4.56 15.79
C LEU A 87 15.75 4.96 14.61
N TYR A 88 14.54 4.40 14.54
CA TYR A 88 13.57 4.74 13.49
C TYR A 88 13.10 6.19 13.60
N LEU A 89 12.73 6.64 14.81
CA LEU A 89 12.26 8.02 15.02
C LEU A 89 13.32 9.05 14.61
N VAL A 90 14.58 8.84 14.97
CA VAL A 90 15.68 9.74 14.58
C VAL A 90 15.93 9.68 13.08
N ALA A 91 15.94 8.49 12.47
CA ALA A 91 16.12 8.34 11.03
C ALA A 91 15.00 9.03 10.22
N GLN A 92 13.75 8.81 10.61
CA GLN A 92 12.57 9.41 10.00
C GLN A 92 12.61 10.94 10.11
N LEU A 93 12.82 11.47 11.32
CA LEU A 93 12.86 12.91 11.54
C LEU A 93 14.00 13.58 10.75
N SER A 94 15.22 13.01 10.79
CA SER A 94 16.37 13.58 10.08
C SER A 94 16.23 13.49 8.56
N GLY A 95 15.69 12.37 8.04
CA GLY A 95 15.40 12.21 6.61
C GLY A 95 14.34 13.20 6.12
N THR A 96 13.25 13.36 6.86
CA THR A 96 12.21 14.33 6.53
C THR A 96 12.71 15.78 6.65
N LEU A 97 13.47 16.12 7.70
CA LEU A 97 14.09 17.45 7.83
C LEU A 97 14.98 17.78 6.63
N MET A 98 15.83 16.84 6.20
CA MET A 98 16.67 17.02 5.03
C MET A 98 15.84 17.21 3.76
N ALA A 99 14.78 16.42 3.56
CA ALA A 99 13.89 16.57 2.42
C ALA A 99 13.21 17.94 2.36
N LEU A 100 12.70 18.42 3.50
CA LEU A 100 12.07 19.74 3.57
C LEU A 100 13.09 20.88 3.35
N TYR A 101 14.31 20.76 3.89
CA TYR A 101 15.36 21.76 3.70
C TYR A 101 15.84 21.85 2.25
N VAL A 102 16.09 20.70 1.60
CA VAL A 102 16.46 20.67 0.18
C VAL A 102 15.29 21.18 -0.68
N GLY A 103 14.06 20.73 -0.38
CA GLY A 103 12.86 21.21 -1.07
C GLY A 103 12.66 22.71 -0.92
N TYR A 104 12.97 23.28 0.24
CA TYR A 104 12.93 24.73 0.47
C TYR A 104 13.88 25.49 -0.46
N GLY A 105 15.11 25.00 -0.64
CA GLY A 105 16.09 25.64 -1.52
C GLY A 105 15.78 25.50 -3.02
N LEU A 106 15.04 24.46 -3.41
CA LEU A 106 14.74 24.15 -4.81
C LEU A 106 13.36 24.61 -5.29
N SER A 107 12.41 24.82 -4.38
CA SER A 107 11.03 25.04 -4.77
C SER A 107 10.77 26.47 -5.25
N PRO A 108 10.16 26.65 -6.44
CA PRO A 108 9.78 27.97 -6.93
C PRO A 108 8.47 28.48 -6.29
N PHE A 109 7.72 27.64 -5.57
CA PHE A 109 6.34 27.92 -5.12
C PHE A 109 6.23 28.47 -3.69
N LEU A 110 7.37 28.69 -3.03
CA LEU A 110 7.42 29.06 -1.61
C LEU A 110 7.38 30.57 -1.37
N LYS A 111 7.53 31.38 -2.42
CA LYS A 111 7.47 32.84 -2.31
C LYS A 111 6.11 33.25 -1.74
N ASN A 112 6.13 33.92 -0.58
CA ASN A 112 4.96 34.39 0.18
C ASN A 112 4.17 33.33 0.96
N GLN A 113 4.69 32.11 1.14
CA GLN A 113 4.06 31.14 2.04
C GLN A 113 4.46 31.36 3.50
N THR A 114 3.48 31.26 4.41
CA THR A 114 3.65 31.54 5.85
C THR A 114 3.88 30.31 6.72
N TYR A 115 3.61 29.10 6.19
CA TYR A 115 3.73 27.84 6.94
C TYR A 115 4.31 26.74 6.03
N LEU A 116 5.61 26.80 5.79
CA LEU A 116 6.32 25.98 4.79
C LEU A 116 6.21 24.49 5.12
N GLY A 117 5.47 23.75 4.29
CA GLY A 117 5.28 22.31 4.44
C GLY A 117 4.54 21.88 5.72
N MET A 118 3.97 22.81 6.50
CA MET A 118 3.20 22.46 7.68
C MET A 118 1.81 21.98 7.27
N ALA A 119 1.35 20.86 7.83
CA ALA A 119 -0.07 20.58 7.86
C ALA A 119 -0.74 21.59 8.80
N MET A 120 -1.81 22.22 8.34
CA MET A 120 -2.58 23.19 9.10
C MET A 120 -4.06 22.99 8.83
N PRO A 121 -4.91 23.06 9.87
CA PRO A 121 -6.35 23.21 9.69
C PRO A 121 -6.68 24.49 8.94
N GLY A 122 -7.70 24.43 8.10
CA GLY A 122 -8.24 25.57 7.37
C GLY A 122 -9.00 26.56 8.26
N PRO A 123 -9.29 27.77 7.75
CA PRO A 123 -10.12 28.73 8.47
C PRO A 123 -11.48 28.14 8.87
N GLY A 124 -11.88 28.36 10.12
CA GLY A 124 -13.15 27.86 10.66
C GLY A 124 -13.12 26.40 11.13
N VAL A 125 -12.01 25.68 10.98
CA VAL A 125 -11.86 24.33 11.51
C VAL A 125 -11.33 24.38 12.94
N SER A 126 -12.06 23.77 13.87
CA SER A 126 -11.63 23.64 15.26
C SER A 126 -10.54 22.57 15.44
N ASP A 127 -9.73 22.72 16.48
CA ASP A 127 -8.69 21.75 16.82
C ASP A 127 -9.27 20.36 17.10
N LYS A 128 -10.49 20.29 17.66
CA LYS A 128 -11.22 19.04 17.87
C LYS A 128 -11.57 18.35 16.56
N GLN A 129 -12.09 19.08 15.57
CA GLN A 129 -12.40 18.52 14.25
C GLN A 129 -11.13 18.00 13.56
N ALA A 130 -10.04 18.75 13.64
CA ALA A 130 -8.75 18.34 13.08
C ALA A 130 -8.17 17.10 13.77
N ILE A 131 -8.25 17.00 15.11
CA ILE A 131 -7.82 15.81 15.86
C ILE A 131 -8.64 14.60 15.44
N ILE A 132 -9.97 14.70 15.40
CA ILE A 132 -10.85 13.60 15.00
C ILE A 132 -10.54 13.17 13.56
N SER A 133 -10.32 14.13 12.67
CA SER A 133 -9.92 13.85 11.30
C SER A 133 -8.60 13.06 11.26
N GLU A 134 -7.54 13.53 11.95
CA GLU A 134 -6.25 12.83 12.04
C GLU A 134 -6.35 11.42 12.64
N ILE A 135 -7.23 11.21 13.62
CA ILE A 135 -7.52 9.86 14.16
C ILE A 135 -8.05 8.96 13.04
N ILE A 136 -9.08 9.41 12.32
CA ILE A 136 -9.75 8.62 11.27
C ILE A 136 -8.79 8.31 10.13
N ILE A 137 -8.09 9.32 9.59
CA ILE A 137 -7.20 9.09 8.45
C ILE A 137 -5.99 8.22 8.82
N THR A 138 -5.43 8.39 10.02
CA THR A 138 -4.32 7.55 10.48
C THR A 138 -4.80 6.14 10.77
N PHE A 139 -6.01 5.98 11.31
CA PHE A 139 -6.63 4.67 11.49
C PHE A 139 -6.70 3.91 10.18
N PHE A 140 -7.23 4.49 9.11
CA PHE A 140 -7.33 3.79 7.82
C PHE A 140 -5.96 3.54 7.17
N LEU A 141 -5.01 4.47 7.30
CA LEU A 141 -3.64 4.27 6.85
C LEU A 141 -3.01 3.04 7.53
N GLU A 142 -3.04 3.00 8.85
CA GLU A 142 -2.42 1.91 9.62
C GLU A 142 -3.22 0.61 9.51
N LEU A 143 -4.54 0.66 9.33
CA LEU A 143 -5.35 -0.53 9.09
C LEU A 143 -4.94 -1.21 7.79
N ALA A 144 -4.70 -0.41 6.75
CA ALA A 144 -4.22 -0.88 5.47
C ALA A 144 -2.80 -1.45 5.57
N ILE A 145 -1.90 -0.79 6.31
CA ILE A 145 -0.51 -1.26 6.51
C ILE A 145 -0.47 -2.54 7.33
N VAL A 146 -1.14 -2.59 8.49
CA VAL A 146 -1.17 -3.80 9.35
C VAL A 146 -1.78 -4.96 8.58
N GLY A 147 -2.83 -4.72 7.80
CA GLY A 147 -3.39 -5.75 6.93
C GLY A 147 -2.48 -6.17 5.79
N LEU A 148 -1.70 -5.27 5.21
CA LEU A 148 -0.71 -5.60 4.19
C LEU A 148 0.43 -6.47 4.75
N LEU A 149 0.77 -6.27 6.02
CA LEU A 149 1.82 -6.99 6.75
C LEU A 149 1.34 -8.28 7.42
N ASP A 150 0.06 -8.64 7.32
CA ASP A 150 -0.49 -9.84 7.94
C ASP A 150 0.02 -11.11 7.24
N GLU A 151 0.70 -11.96 7.99
CA GLU A 151 1.32 -13.19 7.48
C GLU A 151 0.31 -14.27 7.11
N LEU A 152 -0.90 -14.17 7.64
CA LEU A 152 -1.99 -15.10 7.31
C LEU A 152 -2.65 -14.74 5.98
N ARG A 153 -2.46 -13.50 5.51
CA ARG A 153 -3.15 -12.99 4.32
C ARG A 153 -2.78 -13.78 3.08
N ALA A 154 -3.78 -14.13 2.28
CA ALA A 154 -3.59 -14.76 0.98
C ALA A 154 -2.51 -14.05 0.14
N ILE A 155 -1.62 -14.85 -0.48
CA ILE A 155 -0.42 -14.34 -1.18
C ILE A 155 -0.73 -13.33 -2.28
N THR A 156 -1.91 -13.43 -2.89
CA THR A 156 -2.41 -12.47 -3.88
C THR A 156 -2.48 -11.05 -3.32
N TYR A 157 -2.85 -10.88 -2.04
CA TYR A 157 -3.01 -9.57 -1.39
C TYR A 157 -1.90 -9.23 -0.39
N HIS A 158 -0.91 -10.10 -0.26
CA HIS A 158 0.23 -9.92 0.64
C HIS A 158 1.25 -8.92 0.07
N TYR A 159 2.07 -8.30 0.92
CA TYR A 159 3.07 -7.31 0.50
C TYR A 159 4.10 -7.85 -0.51
N SER A 160 4.27 -9.18 -0.58
CA SER A 160 5.09 -9.85 -1.59
C SER A 160 4.58 -9.62 -3.02
N ASN A 161 3.29 -9.36 -3.20
CA ASN A 161 2.72 -8.94 -4.48
C ASN A 161 2.87 -7.43 -4.65
N LYS A 162 3.94 -7.03 -5.36
CA LYS A 162 4.36 -5.63 -5.53
C LYS A 162 3.28 -4.74 -6.17
N PHE A 163 2.42 -5.29 -7.02
CA PHE A 163 1.38 -4.52 -7.71
C PHE A 163 0.22 -4.14 -6.79
N ASN A 164 -0.20 -5.05 -5.90
CA ASN A 164 -1.32 -4.81 -4.98
C ASN A 164 -0.94 -3.91 -3.81
N ALA A 165 0.30 -4.00 -3.32
CA ALA A 165 0.82 -3.07 -2.32
C ALA A 165 0.82 -1.63 -2.84
N PHE A 166 1.18 -1.42 -4.11
CA PHE A 166 1.13 -0.10 -4.76
C PHE A 166 -0.29 0.46 -4.83
N LEU A 167 -1.22 -0.31 -5.41
CA LEU A 167 -2.61 0.14 -5.60
C LEU A 167 -3.28 0.47 -4.27
N LEU A 168 -3.09 -0.38 -3.25
CA LEU A 168 -3.63 -0.15 -1.92
C LEU A 168 -3.12 1.17 -1.32
N LEU A 169 -1.80 1.42 -1.39
CA LEU A 169 -1.22 2.65 -0.85
C LEU A 169 -1.69 3.89 -1.61
N VAL A 170 -1.70 3.86 -2.94
CA VAL A 170 -2.19 4.98 -3.77
C VAL A 170 -3.65 5.29 -3.44
N MET A 171 -4.52 4.27 -3.33
CA MET A 171 -5.93 4.46 -2.99
C MET A 171 -6.12 5.02 -1.58
N VAL A 172 -5.29 4.60 -0.61
CA VAL A 172 -5.32 5.13 0.76
C VAL A 172 -4.96 6.61 0.78
N PHE A 173 -3.86 7.02 0.15
CA PHE A 173 -3.48 8.44 0.12
C PHE A 173 -4.47 9.28 -0.69
N PHE A 174 -5.02 8.73 -1.77
CA PHE A 174 -6.11 9.34 -2.52
C PHE A 174 -7.32 9.63 -1.64
N TRP A 175 -7.74 8.64 -0.84
CA TRP A 175 -8.86 8.75 0.08
C TRP A 175 -8.58 9.76 1.20
N ILE A 176 -7.38 9.72 1.79
CA ILE A 176 -6.93 10.62 2.87
C ILE A 176 -7.02 12.09 2.43
N ASP A 177 -6.41 12.42 1.29
CA ASP A 177 -6.37 13.80 0.78
C ASP A 177 -7.73 14.25 0.25
N THR A 178 -8.51 13.34 -0.35
CA THR A 178 -9.88 13.65 -0.77
C THR A 178 -10.74 14.00 0.43
N ILE A 179 -10.73 13.18 1.50
CA ILE A 179 -11.49 13.47 2.74
C ILE A 179 -10.99 14.71 3.45
N ALA A 180 -9.68 14.93 3.48
CA ALA A 180 -9.12 16.13 4.08
C ALA A 180 -9.59 17.41 3.38
N VAL A 181 -10.08 17.31 2.14
CA VAL A 181 -10.50 18.44 1.29
C VAL A 181 -12.02 18.47 1.02
N ILE A 182 -12.78 17.40 1.33
CA ILE A 182 -14.21 17.35 1.05
C ILE A 182 -14.96 18.51 1.73
N ALA A 183 -15.47 19.40 0.87
CA ALA A 183 -16.66 20.22 1.03
C ALA A 183 -16.77 21.13 2.27
N LEU A 184 -15.70 21.83 2.64
CA LEU A 184 -15.88 23.10 3.33
C LEU A 184 -16.15 24.21 2.29
N PRO A 185 -17.02 25.21 2.61
CA PRO A 185 -17.37 26.30 1.70
C PRO A 185 -16.18 27.11 1.16
N TYR A 186 -14.98 26.88 1.71
CA TYR A 186 -13.74 27.57 1.37
C TYR A 186 -12.64 26.66 0.77
N LYS A 187 -12.94 25.40 0.38
CA LYS A 187 -11.93 24.43 -0.11
C LYS A 187 -10.73 24.28 0.84
N ALA A 188 -10.98 24.41 2.14
CA ALA A 188 -9.93 24.45 3.15
C ALA A 188 -9.73 23.06 3.77
N PRO A 189 -8.48 22.66 4.09
CA PRO A 189 -8.23 21.35 4.64
C PRO A 189 -8.76 21.21 6.07
N ILE A 190 -9.29 20.05 6.47
CA ILE A 190 -9.73 19.82 7.85
C ILE A 190 -8.52 19.82 8.81
N SER A 191 -7.49 19.02 8.51
CA SER A 191 -6.25 18.97 9.30
C SER A 191 -4.98 19.16 8.46
N GLY A 192 -5.08 19.13 7.13
CA GLY A 192 -3.92 19.07 6.23
C GLY A 192 -3.32 17.66 6.09
N ALA A 193 -4.04 16.64 6.56
CA ALA A 193 -3.75 15.21 6.36
C ALA A 193 -2.30 14.81 6.67
N CYS A 194 -1.83 15.09 7.88
CA CYS A 194 -0.43 14.83 8.17
C CYS A 194 -0.17 13.33 8.34
N THR A 195 -0.92 12.65 9.22
CA THR A 195 -0.77 11.24 9.64
C THR A 195 0.60 10.85 10.21
N ASN A 196 1.61 11.72 10.05
CA ASN A 196 3.01 11.45 10.29
C ASN A 196 3.61 12.50 11.24
N PRO A 197 3.85 12.14 12.51
CA PRO A 197 4.47 13.06 13.48
C PRO A 197 5.89 13.50 13.12
N ALA A 198 6.69 12.70 12.43
CA ALA A 198 8.04 13.10 12.00
C ALA A 198 7.96 14.19 10.92
N ARG A 199 7.04 14.04 9.96
CA ARG A 199 6.72 15.08 8.97
C ARG A 199 6.26 16.37 9.64
N SER A 200 5.29 16.26 10.54
CA SER A 200 4.76 17.40 11.29
C SER A 200 5.87 18.12 12.08
N MET A 201 6.69 17.34 12.80
CA MET A 201 7.79 17.88 13.61
C MET A 201 8.87 18.56 12.76
N ALA A 202 9.24 17.96 11.62
CA ALA A 202 10.21 18.54 10.70
C ALA A 202 9.75 19.91 10.18
N SER A 203 8.47 20.03 9.80
CA SER A 203 7.92 21.30 9.31
C SER A 203 7.89 22.37 10.40
N VAL A 204 7.53 22.05 11.65
CA VAL A 204 7.55 23.06 12.73
C VAL A 204 8.96 23.49 13.11
N ILE A 205 9.95 22.60 13.04
CA ILE A 205 11.36 22.94 13.25
C ILE A 205 11.84 23.89 12.15
N LEU A 206 11.53 23.61 10.89
CA LEU A 206 11.91 24.48 9.76
C LEU A 206 11.30 25.88 9.88
N ASN A 207 10.05 25.98 10.35
CA ASN A 207 9.35 27.26 10.51
C ASN A 207 9.58 27.92 11.88
N LEU A 208 10.26 27.26 12.82
CA LEU A 208 10.38 27.66 14.23
C LEU A 208 9.03 28.00 14.89
N SER A 209 7.97 27.27 14.51
CA SER A 209 6.58 27.55 14.92
C SER A 209 5.85 26.24 15.27
N PHE A 210 5.62 26.02 16.56
CA PHE A 210 4.91 24.83 17.09
C PHE A 210 3.38 24.99 17.12
N LYS A 211 2.84 25.93 16.34
CA LYS A 211 1.39 26.14 16.26
C LYS A 211 0.69 24.85 15.84
N LYS A 212 -0.40 24.53 16.54
CA LYS A 212 -1.30 23.39 16.23
C LYS A 212 -0.63 22.00 16.28
N GLN A 213 0.60 21.91 16.79
CA GLN A 213 1.37 20.66 16.83
C GLN A 213 0.70 19.55 17.66
N HIS A 214 -0.05 19.93 18.70
CA HIS A 214 -0.79 18.99 19.53
C HIS A 214 -1.78 18.12 18.73
N ILE A 215 -2.30 18.62 17.61
CA ILE A 215 -3.22 17.88 16.73
C ILE A 215 -2.54 16.60 16.22
N TYR A 216 -1.32 16.75 15.70
CA TYR A 216 -0.54 15.67 15.09
C TYR A 216 0.21 14.80 16.10
N LEU A 217 0.31 15.25 17.36
CA LEU A 217 0.85 14.44 18.47
C LEU A 217 -0.23 13.62 19.18
N ILE A 218 -1.50 14.02 19.10
CA ILE A 218 -2.61 13.32 19.78
C ILE A 218 -3.39 12.42 18.81
N GLY A 219 -3.80 12.96 17.66
CA GLY A 219 -4.70 12.24 16.74
C GLY A 219 -4.07 10.97 16.14
N PRO A 220 -2.91 11.07 15.48
CA PRO A 220 -2.30 9.94 14.79
C PRO A 220 -1.99 8.73 15.71
N PRO A 221 -1.44 8.89 16.93
CA PRO A 221 -1.18 7.74 17.81
C PRO A 221 -2.45 6.96 18.18
N ILE A 222 -3.56 7.67 18.41
CA ILE A 222 -4.85 7.05 18.72
C ILE A 222 -5.34 6.27 17.50
N GLY A 223 -5.28 6.85 16.30
CA GLY A 223 -5.68 6.18 15.06
C GLY A 223 -4.87 4.90 14.81
N SER A 224 -3.54 4.98 14.95
CA SER A 224 -2.62 3.85 14.79
C SER A 224 -2.92 2.71 15.77
N ALA A 225 -3.09 3.02 17.06
CA ALA A 225 -3.42 2.02 18.07
C ALA A 225 -4.78 1.35 17.81
N LEU A 226 -5.80 2.13 17.44
CA LEU A 226 -7.12 1.61 17.09
C LEU A 226 -7.06 0.68 15.87
N ALA A 227 -6.24 1.01 14.87
CA ALA A 227 -6.08 0.18 13.68
C ALA A 227 -5.56 -1.21 14.02
N VAL A 228 -4.52 -1.29 14.85
CA VAL A 228 -3.97 -2.58 15.31
C VAL A 228 -5.00 -3.37 16.09
N ILE A 229 -5.70 -2.73 17.03
CA ILE A 229 -6.73 -3.39 17.86
C ILE A 229 -7.85 -3.95 16.97
N VAL A 230 -8.39 -3.12 16.07
CA VAL A 230 -9.48 -3.54 15.17
C VAL A 230 -9.02 -4.65 14.24
N TYR A 231 -7.82 -4.54 13.67
CA TYR A 231 -7.32 -5.54 12.74
C TYR A 231 -7.17 -6.92 13.40
N GLU A 232 -6.47 -6.98 14.53
CA GLU A 232 -6.17 -8.23 15.23
C GLU A 232 -7.42 -8.84 15.90
N THR A 233 -8.44 -8.04 16.20
CA THR A 233 -9.68 -8.52 16.85
C THR A 233 -10.76 -8.91 15.86
N PHE A 234 -10.83 -8.27 14.69
CA PHE A 234 -11.99 -8.42 13.78
C PHE A 234 -11.64 -8.72 12.32
N LEU A 235 -10.47 -8.34 11.81
CA LEU A 235 -10.22 -8.35 10.35
C LEU A 235 -9.16 -9.36 9.88
N SER A 236 -8.22 -9.76 10.73
CA SER A 236 -7.26 -10.82 10.39
C SER A 236 -7.98 -12.15 10.17
N GLU A 237 -7.38 -13.07 9.40
CA GLU A 237 -7.94 -14.40 9.18
C GLU A 237 -8.09 -15.21 10.48
N ASP A 238 -7.26 -14.90 11.47
CA ASP A 238 -7.31 -15.43 12.84
C ASP A 238 -7.65 -14.31 13.83
N ALA A 239 -8.59 -13.45 13.45
CA ALA A 239 -9.09 -12.39 14.31
C ALA A 239 -9.75 -12.97 15.55
N SER A 240 -9.17 -12.72 16.73
CA SER A 240 -9.74 -13.19 17.99
C SER A 240 -9.29 -12.35 19.18
N ILE A 241 -10.13 -12.28 20.21
CA ILE A 241 -9.77 -11.64 21.48
C ILE A 241 -8.58 -12.38 22.12
N VAL A 242 -8.50 -13.71 21.95
CA VAL A 242 -7.40 -14.53 22.48
C VAL A 242 -6.08 -14.13 21.83
N ARG A 243 -6.06 -13.90 20.51
CA ARG A 243 -4.89 -13.41 19.78
C ARG A 243 -4.45 -12.05 20.29
N LEU A 244 -5.38 -11.09 20.43
CA LEU A 244 -5.10 -9.76 20.96
C LEU A 244 -4.49 -9.84 22.36
N MET A 245 -5.08 -10.65 23.25
CA MET A 245 -4.59 -10.84 24.62
C MET A 245 -3.22 -11.51 24.65
N ALA A 246 -2.97 -12.49 23.78
CA ALA A 246 -1.67 -13.13 23.64
C ALA A 246 -0.61 -12.14 23.13
N MET A 247 -0.97 -11.25 22.20
CA MET A 247 -0.09 -10.22 21.63
C MET A 247 0.38 -9.22 22.69
N PHE A 248 -0.52 -8.78 23.59
CA PHE A 248 -0.19 -7.88 24.69
C PHE A 248 0.36 -8.58 25.95
N ASN A 249 0.40 -9.92 25.96
CA ASN A 249 1.00 -10.68 27.04
C ASN A 249 2.52 -10.83 26.84
N PHE A 250 3.28 -9.83 27.28
CA PHE A 250 4.74 -9.81 27.16
C PHE A 250 5.47 -10.91 27.95
N ARG A 251 4.78 -11.64 28.84
CA ARG A 251 5.39 -12.74 29.62
C ARG A 251 5.50 -14.05 28.82
N LYS A 252 4.71 -14.20 27.75
CA LYS A 252 4.72 -15.40 26.90
C LYS A 252 5.27 -15.07 25.51
N PRO A 253 5.92 -16.04 24.84
CA PRO A 253 6.25 -15.88 23.43
C PRO A 253 4.95 -15.75 22.62
N PHE A 254 4.92 -14.75 21.74
CA PHE A 254 3.82 -14.54 20.79
C PHE A 254 4.36 -14.90 19.40
N ASN A 255 3.66 -15.77 18.67
CA ASN A 255 4.05 -16.21 17.34
C ASN A 255 2.93 -15.90 16.36
N ARG A 256 3.21 -15.02 15.41
CA ARG A 256 2.25 -14.56 14.40
C ARG A 256 1.91 -15.58 13.33
N HIS A 257 2.71 -16.64 13.20
CA HIS A 257 2.48 -17.71 12.22
C HIS A 257 1.59 -18.84 12.79
N MET A 258 0.88 -18.58 13.88
CA MET A 258 0.04 -19.56 14.57
C MET A 258 -1.38 -19.00 14.69
N PHE A 259 -2.37 -19.89 14.61
CA PHE A 259 -3.75 -19.56 14.88
C PHE A 259 -4.03 -19.58 16.40
N TYR A 260 -4.72 -18.56 16.90
CA TYR A 260 -5.15 -18.37 18.27
C TYR A 260 -6.67 -18.51 18.33
N TRP A 261 -7.13 -19.76 18.26
CA TRP A 261 -8.54 -20.11 18.34
C TRP A 261 -9.14 -19.69 19.70
N THR A 262 -10.30 -19.03 19.66
CA THR A 262 -11.26 -19.08 20.77
C THR A 262 -11.88 -20.49 20.80
N PRO A 263 -12.07 -21.11 21.98
CA PRO A 263 -12.84 -22.35 22.08
C PRO A 263 -14.16 -22.18 21.33
N GLU A 264 -14.54 -23.20 20.56
CA GLU A 264 -15.73 -23.19 19.72
C GLU A 264 -16.91 -22.60 20.50
N ALA A 265 -17.54 -21.57 19.92
CA ALA A 265 -18.87 -21.17 20.35
C ALA A 265 -19.78 -22.36 20.04
N SER A 266 -19.92 -23.23 21.05
CA SER A 266 -20.67 -24.47 21.08
C SER A 266 -21.83 -24.50 20.09
N GLY A 267 -21.69 -25.27 19.01
CA GLY A 267 -22.81 -25.67 18.16
C GLY A 267 -23.31 -24.66 17.12
N LEU A 268 -22.60 -23.56 16.85
CA LEU A 268 -22.93 -22.73 15.67
C LEU A 268 -22.43 -23.39 14.38
N PRO A 269 -23.24 -23.49 13.31
CA PRO A 269 -22.79 -24.06 12.06
C PRO A 269 -21.58 -23.28 11.53
N PRO A 270 -20.65 -23.94 10.81
CA PRO A 270 -19.38 -23.34 10.40
C PRO A 270 -19.55 -21.98 9.71
N GLN A 271 -20.65 -21.82 8.96
CA GLN A 271 -21.00 -20.61 8.20
C GLN A 271 -21.10 -19.33 9.06
N THR A 272 -21.32 -19.47 10.37
CA THR A 272 -21.46 -18.36 11.32
C THR A 272 -20.20 -18.07 12.14
N GLN A 273 -19.22 -18.98 12.17
CA GLN A 273 -18.02 -18.83 13.00
C GLN A 273 -16.86 -18.17 12.23
N ASN A 274 -16.91 -18.20 10.90
CA ASN A 274 -16.02 -17.45 10.02
C ASN A 274 -16.84 -17.02 8.80
N ALA A 275 -16.99 -15.71 8.58
CA ALA A 275 -17.49 -15.20 7.29
C ALA A 275 -16.59 -15.63 6.10
N ASN A 276 -15.44 -16.25 6.38
CA ASN A 276 -14.44 -16.74 5.42
C ASN A 276 -14.74 -18.14 4.84
N ILE A 277 -15.82 -18.82 5.20
CA ILE A 277 -16.17 -20.13 4.59
C ILE A 277 -16.43 -20.02 3.08
N TYR A 278 -16.76 -18.84 2.56
CA TYR A 278 -16.92 -18.65 1.11
C TYR A 278 -15.60 -18.46 0.34
N LEU A 279 -14.43 -18.40 1.00
CA LEU A 279 -13.14 -18.42 0.30
C LEU A 279 -12.68 -19.82 -0.10
N ASP A 280 -13.29 -20.89 0.44
CA ASP A 280 -13.05 -22.24 -0.09
C ASP A 280 -13.50 -22.38 -1.55
N TYR A 281 -14.42 -21.53 -2.03
CA TYR A 281 -14.77 -21.50 -3.46
C TYR A 281 -13.59 -21.09 -4.36
N PHE A 282 -12.65 -20.29 -3.84
CA PHE A 282 -11.40 -19.95 -4.55
C PHE A 282 -10.26 -20.95 -4.27
N ARG A 283 -10.40 -21.80 -3.24
CA ARG A 283 -9.41 -22.80 -2.85
C ARG A 283 -9.66 -24.17 -3.52
N ILE A 284 -10.92 -24.49 -3.84
CA ILE A 284 -11.34 -25.80 -4.38
C ILE A 284 -11.04 -25.95 -5.89
N SER A 285 -10.74 -24.89 -6.64
CA SER A 285 -10.43 -25.04 -8.07
C SER A 285 -9.12 -25.77 -8.36
N GLU A 286 -8.25 -25.98 -7.37
CA GLU A 286 -6.98 -26.72 -7.53
C GLU A 286 -6.92 -28.03 -6.74
N LEU A 287 -7.90 -28.34 -5.87
CA LEU A 287 -7.83 -29.49 -4.95
C LEU A 287 -8.81 -30.63 -5.26
N SER A 288 -9.45 -30.66 -6.44
CA SER A 288 -10.36 -31.76 -6.83
C SER A 288 -9.65 -33.03 -7.31
N SER A 289 -8.34 -33.19 -7.08
CA SER A 289 -7.62 -34.37 -7.55
C SER A 289 -6.69 -34.99 -6.53
N THR A 290 -7.04 -35.06 -5.24
CA THR A 290 -6.51 -36.15 -4.38
C THR A 290 -7.20 -36.23 -3.02
N LEU A 291 -7.47 -37.48 -2.62
CA LEU A 291 -7.65 -37.99 -1.25
C LEU A 291 -9.08 -38.07 -0.70
N SER A 292 -9.74 -39.15 -1.12
CA SER A 292 -10.49 -40.04 -0.25
C SER A 292 -9.58 -40.64 0.83
N GLY A 293 -9.99 -40.61 2.11
CA GLY A 293 -9.30 -41.27 3.21
C GLY A 293 -9.92 -40.96 4.57
N LYS A 294 -10.40 -42.02 5.24
CA LYS A 294 -11.27 -42.07 6.43
C LYS A 294 -10.72 -41.38 7.70
N THR A 295 -11.69 -40.96 8.51
CA THR A 295 -11.66 -40.61 9.94
C THR A 295 -11.16 -41.73 10.85
N ASP A 296 -10.55 -41.37 11.99
CA ASP A 296 -10.94 -41.83 13.33
C ASP A 296 -10.32 -40.97 14.44
N SER A 297 -10.98 -41.02 15.60
CA SER A 297 -11.02 -40.12 16.76
C SER A 297 -9.76 -40.06 17.64
N ASP A 298 -9.59 -38.96 18.38
CA ASP A 298 -9.61 -38.96 19.87
C ASP A 298 -9.44 -37.53 20.44
N GLU A 299 -10.29 -37.23 21.42
CA GLU A 299 -10.41 -35.97 22.17
C GLU A 299 -9.23 -35.73 23.12
N ASN A 300 -8.71 -34.51 23.14
CA ASN A 300 -8.06 -33.92 24.32
C ASN A 300 -8.09 -32.40 24.22
N ASP A 301 -8.83 -31.75 25.12
CA ASP A 301 -8.93 -30.29 25.28
C ASP A 301 -7.55 -29.69 25.56
N SER A 302 -6.94 -29.20 24.49
CA SER A 302 -5.70 -28.43 24.51
C SER A 302 -5.88 -27.31 23.48
N PHE A 303 -5.42 -26.10 23.79
CA PHE A 303 -5.35 -25.03 22.79
C PHE A 303 -4.61 -25.58 21.57
N VAL A 304 -5.33 -25.80 20.47
CA VAL A 304 -4.79 -26.45 19.27
C VAL A 304 -3.97 -25.42 18.51
N VAL A 305 -2.67 -25.46 18.78
CA VAL A 305 -1.65 -24.59 18.21
C VAL A 305 -1.11 -25.28 16.95
N ARG A 306 -1.56 -24.89 15.75
CA ARG A 306 -1.08 -25.45 14.48
C ARG A 306 -0.07 -24.51 13.81
N SER A 307 1.07 -25.07 13.39
CA SER A 307 2.14 -24.35 12.70
C SER A 307 1.91 -24.25 11.20
N ILE A 308 2.23 -23.10 10.62
CA ILE A 308 2.26 -22.90 9.17
C ILE A 308 3.60 -23.40 8.63
N THR A 309 3.58 -24.36 7.71
CA THR A 309 4.75 -24.69 6.88
C THR A 309 4.75 -23.81 5.62
N PRO A 310 5.83 -23.09 5.31
CA PRO A 310 5.90 -22.30 4.08
C PRO A 310 5.95 -23.21 2.86
N PHE A 311 5.26 -22.83 1.79
CA PHE A 311 5.29 -23.52 0.51
C PHE A 311 6.71 -23.49 -0.05
N SER A 312 7.36 -24.66 -0.09
CA SER A 312 8.62 -24.88 -0.77
C SER A 312 8.41 -24.68 -2.28
N SER A 313 9.09 -23.69 -2.87
CA SER A 313 9.21 -23.58 -4.32
C SER A 313 10.12 -24.69 -4.86
N THR A 314 9.59 -25.89 -5.04
CA THR A 314 10.29 -26.95 -5.76
C THR A 314 10.03 -26.85 -7.25
N GLN A 315 11.13 -26.70 -7.98
CA GLN A 315 11.27 -26.92 -9.42
C GLN A 315 10.54 -28.20 -9.86
N ASP A 316 9.37 -28.11 -10.50
CA ASP A 316 8.85 -29.22 -11.33
C ASP A 316 7.68 -28.84 -12.26
N SER A 317 7.61 -27.59 -12.73
CA SER A 317 6.50 -27.15 -13.60
C SER A 317 6.69 -27.43 -15.11
N ASN A 318 7.79 -28.07 -15.54
CA ASN A 318 8.10 -28.23 -16.97
C ASN A 318 7.95 -29.65 -17.54
N LYS A 319 7.67 -30.68 -16.72
CA LYS A 319 7.43 -32.06 -17.24
C LYS A 319 5.95 -32.39 -17.49
N SER A 320 5.03 -31.72 -16.81
CA SER A 320 3.60 -32.07 -16.86
C SER A 320 2.86 -31.55 -18.09
N ARG A 321 3.43 -30.58 -18.84
CA ARG A 321 2.84 -30.08 -20.10
C ARG A 321 3.13 -30.93 -21.33
N PHE A 322 4.07 -31.88 -21.26
CA PHE A 322 4.47 -32.71 -22.41
C PHE A 322 3.74 -34.06 -22.50
N LEU A 323 2.99 -34.45 -21.45
CA LEU A 323 2.28 -35.73 -21.38
C LEU A 323 0.78 -35.65 -21.70
N LEU A 324 0.20 -34.44 -21.70
CA LEU A 324 -1.22 -34.22 -22.03
C LEU A 324 -1.50 -34.06 -23.54
N LEU A 325 -0.47 -33.97 -24.39
CA LEU A 325 -0.63 -33.87 -25.84
C LEU A 325 -0.55 -35.22 -26.58
N LYS A 326 -0.27 -36.32 -25.86
CA LYS A 326 -0.10 -37.67 -26.46
C LYS A 326 -1.31 -38.60 -26.27
N SER A 327 -2.29 -38.22 -25.45
CA SER A 327 -3.47 -39.04 -25.14
C SER A 327 -4.71 -38.74 -26.00
N HIS A 328 -4.58 -37.91 -27.05
CA HIS A 328 -5.70 -37.55 -27.96
C HIS A 328 -5.45 -37.93 -29.43
N LEU A 329 -4.51 -38.85 -29.71
CA LEU A 329 -4.22 -39.31 -31.08
C LEU A 329 -4.14 -40.84 -31.21
N ASN A 330 -4.99 -41.59 -30.48
CA ASN A 330 -5.15 -43.02 -30.75
C ASN A 330 -6.60 -43.46 -30.46
N SER A 331 -7.44 -43.34 -31.48
CA SER A 331 -8.62 -44.19 -31.65
C SER A 331 -8.89 -44.32 -33.15
N ASP A 332 -8.20 -45.28 -33.77
CA ASP A 332 -8.51 -45.82 -35.09
C ASP A 332 -9.52 -46.98 -34.95
N SER A 333 -10.61 -46.90 -35.71
CA SER A 333 -11.33 -48.00 -36.40
C SER A 333 -12.67 -47.43 -36.88
N GLU A 334 -13.17 -47.50 -38.11
CA GLU A 334 -12.79 -48.03 -39.42
C GLU A 334 -13.80 -47.38 -40.41
N GLY A 335 -13.44 -47.21 -41.69
CA GLY A 335 -14.45 -47.13 -42.77
C GLY A 335 -14.29 -46.04 -43.84
N GLN A 336 -13.66 -46.44 -44.96
CA GLN A 336 -13.86 -45.98 -46.35
C GLN A 336 -13.45 -44.55 -46.78
N MET A 337 -12.37 -44.49 -47.56
CA MET A 337 -12.10 -43.44 -48.55
C MET A 337 -12.97 -43.61 -49.81
N PRO A 338 -13.21 -42.52 -50.57
CA PRO A 338 -12.43 -42.35 -51.80
C PRO A 338 -11.93 -40.90 -52.04
N MET A 339 -10.68 -40.80 -52.51
CA MET A 339 -10.10 -39.69 -53.28
C MET A 339 -10.74 -39.64 -54.69
N PRO A 340 -10.58 -38.62 -55.61
CA PRO A 340 -9.39 -37.76 -55.77
C PRO A 340 -9.61 -36.34 -56.40
N LYS A 341 -8.47 -35.63 -56.62
CA LYS A 341 -8.06 -34.84 -57.83
C LYS A 341 -7.74 -33.34 -57.63
N THR A 342 -6.44 -33.05 -57.65
CA THR A 342 -5.70 -32.12 -58.54
C THR A 342 -6.44 -30.94 -59.20
N ARG A 343 -5.85 -29.72 -59.19
CA ARG A 343 -4.98 -29.18 -60.28
C ARG A 343 -4.63 -27.67 -60.12
N LYS A 344 -3.34 -27.40 -60.34
CA LYS A 344 -2.53 -26.19 -60.66
C LYS A 344 -3.18 -24.89 -61.21
N GLY A 345 -2.53 -23.76 -60.88
CA GLY A 345 -2.24 -22.57 -61.73
C GLY A 345 -1.87 -21.33 -60.87
N LYS A 346 -0.61 -20.86 -60.75
CA LYS A 346 0.13 -19.84 -61.56
C LYS A 346 -0.77 -18.67 -62.03
N SER A 347 -0.45 -17.38 -61.89
CA SER A 347 0.80 -16.64 -62.18
C SER A 347 0.74 -15.17 -61.73
N GLU A 348 1.90 -14.57 -61.40
CA GLU A 348 2.37 -13.17 -61.68
C GLU A 348 1.60 -11.93 -61.17
N LYS A 349 2.18 -10.72 -61.03
CA LYS A 349 3.49 -10.12 -60.64
C LYS A 349 3.27 -8.58 -60.78
N SER A 350 4.14 -7.79 -60.12
CA SER A 350 4.45 -6.36 -60.38
C SER A 350 3.52 -5.31 -59.71
N GLY A 351 3.94 -4.20 -59.11
CA GLY A 351 5.24 -3.49 -58.91
C GLY A 351 4.96 -2.38 -57.85
N GLY A 352 5.88 -1.98 -56.95
CA GLY A 352 6.92 -0.93 -57.14
C GLY A 352 6.32 0.48 -57.36
N VAL A 353 6.72 1.63 -56.78
CA VAL A 353 7.81 2.12 -55.91
C VAL A 353 7.41 3.57 -55.47
N PHE A 354 7.98 4.03 -54.36
CA PHE A 354 8.08 5.38 -53.76
C PHE A 354 8.44 6.59 -54.67
N SER A 355 7.89 7.80 -54.37
CA SER A 355 8.61 9.05 -53.95
C SER A 355 7.98 10.40 -54.39
N LYS A 356 7.98 11.39 -53.46
CA LYS A 356 8.09 12.88 -53.59
C LYS A 356 7.01 13.63 -54.40
N GLU A 357 6.55 14.87 -54.13
CA GLU A 357 7.14 16.17 -53.70
C GLU A 357 5.94 17.12 -53.33
N GLU A 358 6.00 17.92 -52.24
CA GLU A 358 6.04 19.42 -52.17
C GLU A 358 4.80 20.28 -52.56
N GLY A 359 4.39 21.16 -51.61
CA GLY A 359 3.74 22.49 -51.75
C GLY A 359 2.21 22.55 -52.01
N ASP A 360 1.40 23.54 -51.60
CA ASP A 360 1.40 24.66 -50.62
C ASP A 360 -0.05 25.26 -50.67
N LEU A 361 -0.39 26.16 -49.73
CA LEU A 361 -1.42 27.23 -49.78
C LEU A 361 -2.88 26.99 -49.33
N SER A 362 -3.10 27.45 -48.08
CA SER A 362 -4.03 28.52 -47.66
C SER A 362 -5.55 28.35 -47.80
N LYS A 363 -6.26 28.53 -46.66
CA LYS A 363 -7.33 29.53 -46.46
C LYS A 363 -7.91 29.44 -45.04
N ASN A 364 -7.58 30.43 -44.20
CA ASN A 364 -8.39 30.88 -43.06
C ASN A 364 -8.78 32.34 -43.34
N PRO A 365 -10.03 32.77 -43.10
CA PRO A 365 -10.38 34.18 -43.08
C PRO A 365 -10.28 34.80 -41.66
N PRO A 366 -10.04 36.12 -41.55
CA PRO A 366 -9.83 36.81 -40.27
C PRO A 366 -11.13 37.40 -39.69
N LEU A 367 -11.19 37.54 -38.37
CA LEU A 367 -12.14 38.40 -37.67
C LEU A 367 -11.43 39.71 -37.29
N SER A 368 -11.86 40.81 -37.90
CA SER A 368 -11.46 42.17 -37.56
C SER A 368 -12.37 42.76 -36.48
N VAL A 369 -11.73 43.59 -35.65
CA VAL A 369 -12.26 44.45 -34.60
C VAL A 369 -13.09 45.58 -35.22
N ASP A 370 -14.21 45.95 -34.60
CA ASP A 370 -14.62 47.35 -34.49
C ASP A 370 -15.43 47.58 -33.21
N ALA A 371 -15.05 48.64 -32.52
CA ALA A 371 -15.66 49.19 -31.32
C ALA A 371 -16.64 50.31 -31.71
N LEU A 372 -17.66 50.54 -30.88
CA LEU A 372 -18.02 51.84 -30.27
C LEU A 372 -19.52 51.94 -29.95
N GLN A 373 -19.78 52.37 -28.71
CA GLN A 373 -20.89 53.25 -28.27
C GLN A 373 -22.32 52.69 -28.39
N SER A 374 -23.28 52.97 -27.51
CA SER A 374 -23.44 53.74 -26.28
C SER A 374 -24.83 53.34 -25.72
N ASP A 375 -25.12 53.80 -24.50
CA ASP A 375 -26.46 54.07 -23.95
C ASP A 375 -27.00 53.10 -22.87
N GLU A 376 -27.24 53.77 -21.73
CA GLU A 376 -28.00 53.49 -20.50
C GLU A 376 -27.41 52.59 -19.40
#